data_AF-A0A3N7HMV0-F1
#
_entry.id   AF-A0A3N7HMV0-F1
#
_cell.length_a   1.000
_cell.length_b   1.000
_cell.length_c   1.000
_cell.angle_alpha   90.00
_cell.angle_beta   90.00
_cell.angle_gamma   90.00
#
_symmetry.space_group_name_H-M   'P 1'
#
loop_
_entity.id
_entity.type
_entity.pdbx_description
1 polymer ?
#
loop_
_entity_poly.entity_id
_entity_poly.type
_entity_poly.pdbx_seq_one_letter_code
_entity_poly.pdbx_strand_id
1 'polypeptide(L)'
;MIKKRKKNPYEASASGFYISMSAHKARRIIDQIRGRSYEETLMILELMPYRACYPIFKLVYSAAANASHNMGLNEASLVISKAEVNEGATMKKLNLGLEDEVI
;
A
#
# COMPACT_ATOMS: atom_id res chain seq x y z
N MET A 1 19.29 3.46 -18.95
CA MET A 1 18.09 4.09 -19.55
C MET A 1 16.84 3.39 -19.01
N ILE A 2 16.03 4.08 -18.22
CA ILE A 2 14.75 3.54 -17.73
C ILE A 2 13.75 3.63 -18.88
N LYS A 3 13.32 2.49 -19.43
CA LYS A 3 12.25 2.45 -20.44
C LYS A 3 10.97 2.99 -19.78
N LYS A 4 10.45 4.13 -20.24
CA LYS A 4 9.11 4.58 -19.82
C LYS A 4 8.11 3.55 -20.36
N ARG A 5 7.39 2.86 -19.45
CA ARG A 5 6.24 2.03 -19.84
C ARG A 5 5.20 2.93 -20.54
N LYS A 6 4.61 2.45 -21.64
CA LYS A 6 3.41 3.07 -22.22
C LYS A 6 2.32 3.11 -21.14
N LYS A 7 1.82 4.30 -20.80
CA LYS A 7 0.69 4.44 -19.88
C LYS A 7 -0.59 4.02 -20.60
N ASN A 8 -1.34 3.09 -20.02
CA ASN A 8 -2.71 2.81 -20.44
C ASN A 8 -3.58 4.01 -20.01
N PRO A 9 -4.36 4.64 -20.91
CA PRO A 9 -5.22 5.77 -20.55
C PRO A 9 -6.31 5.41 -19.52
N TYR A 10 -6.59 4.12 -19.31
CA TYR A 10 -7.62 3.63 -18.39
C TYR A 10 -7.08 3.11 -17.05
N GLU A 11 -5.78 3.27 -16.78
CA GLU A 11 -5.16 2.79 -15.55
C GLU A 11 -4.42 3.91 -14.81
N ALA A 12 -4.90 4.25 -13.62
CA ALA A 12 -4.19 5.09 -12.68
C ALA A 12 -3.38 4.24 -11.69
N SER A 13 -2.27 4.80 -11.21
CA SER A 13 -1.39 4.15 -10.25
C SER A 13 -0.86 5.15 -9.23
N ALA A 14 -0.63 4.70 -8.01
CA ALA A 14 0.13 5.42 -7.00
C ALA A 14 1.15 4.48 -6.36
N SER A 15 2.34 5.01 -6.03
CA SER A 15 3.43 4.25 -5.43
C SER A 15 3.95 4.99 -4.21
N GLY A 16 4.09 4.29 -3.09
CA GLY A 16 4.70 4.80 -1.87
C GLY A 16 6.04 4.14 -1.62
N PHE A 17 7.08 4.95 -1.41
CA PHE A 17 8.42 4.48 -1.08
C PHE A 17 8.78 4.85 0.37
N TYR A 18 9.70 4.09 0.97
CA TYR A 18 10.25 4.36 2.30
C TYR A 18 9.23 4.37 3.46
N ILE A 19 8.15 3.58 3.33
CA ILE A 19 7.15 3.43 4.39
C ILE A 19 7.74 2.56 5.52
N SER A 20 7.82 3.11 6.73
CA SER A 20 8.40 2.41 7.89
C SER A 20 7.47 1.32 8.46
N MET A 21 7.36 0.21 7.75
CA MET A 21 6.63 -0.98 8.20
C MET A 21 7.19 -2.25 7.57
N SER A 22 6.93 -3.40 8.21
CA SER A 22 7.28 -4.71 7.65
C SER A 22 6.42 -5.00 6.42
N ALA A 23 7.07 -5.45 5.34
CA ALA A 23 6.40 -5.88 4.12
C ALA A 23 5.33 -6.95 4.39
N HIS A 24 5.59 -7.91 5.28
CA HIS A 24 4.62 -8.95 5.63
C HIS A 24 3.33 -8.40 6.24
N LYS A 25 3.42 -7.35 7.07
CA LYS A 25 2.24 -6.71 7.67
C LYS A 25 1.40 -6.00 6.61
N ALA A 26 2.04 -5.37 5.63
CA ALA A 26 1.35 -4.73 4.51
C ALA A 26 0.75 -5.76 3.54
N ARG A 27 1.50 -6.82 3.18
CA ARG A 27 1.03 -7.90 2.28
C ARG A 27 -0.30 -8.51 2.77
N ARG A 28 -0.43 -8.77 4.08
CA ARG A 28 -1.68 -9.26 4.69
C ARG A 28 -2.90 -8.42 4.33
N ILE A 29 -2.75 -7.09 4.30
CA ILE A 29 -3.84 -6.17 3.97
C ILE A 29 -4.05 -6.10 2.46
N ILE A 30 -2.96 -6.02 1.70
CA ILE A 30 -3.00 -5.93 0.23
C ILE A 30 -3.70 -7.14 -0.40
N ASP A 31 -3.48 -8.34 0.12
CA ASP A 31 -4.14 -9.54 -0.38
C ASP A 31 -5.65 -9.54 -0.16
N GLN A 32 -6.16 -8.76 0.80
CA GLN A 32 -7.61 -8.64 1.05
C GLN A 32 -8.30 -7.66 0.10
N ILE A 33 -7.59 -6.63 -0.39
CA ILE A 33 -8.17 -5.56 -1.21
C ILE A 33 -7.98 -5.77 -2.72
N ARG A 34 -7.15 -6.74 -3.11
CA ARG A 34 -6.89 -7.05 -4.52
C ARG A 34 -8.17 -7.53 -5.20
N GLY A 35 -8.50 -6.93 -6.35
CA GLY A 35 -9.69 -7.28 -7.14
C GLY A 35 -11.01 -6.69 -6.63
N ARG A 36 -11.00 -5.92 -5.55
CA ARG A 36 -12.19 -5.28 -4.98
C ARG A 36 -12.44 -3.91 -5.58
N SER A 37 -13.67 -3.42 -5.44
CA SER A 37 -14.01 -2.04 -5.82
C SER A 37 -13.30 -1.05 -4.90
N TYR A 38 -13.18 0.19 -5.38
CA TYR A 38 -12.61 1.28 -4.58
C TYR A 38 -13.39 1.50 -3.28
N GLU A 39 -14.72 1.52 -3.35
CA GLU A 39 -15.60 1.71 -2.19
C GLU A 39 -15.46 0.58 -1.16
N GLU A 40 -15.52 -0.67 -1.60
CA GLU A 40 -15.30 -1.84 -0.73
C GLU A 40 -13.93 -1.79 -0.07
N THR A 41 -12.90 -1.36 -0.82
CA THR A 41 -11.55 -1.24 -0.30
C THR A 41 -11.46 -0.21 0.83
N LEU A 42 -12.10 0.96 0.67
CA LEU A 42 -12.10 1.99 1.72
C LEU A 42 -12.74 1.45 3.00
N MET A 43 -13.89 0.77 2.88
CA MET A 43 -14.55 0.14 4.02
C MET A 43 -13.66 -0.90 4.71
N ILE A 44 -13.03 -1.79 3.94
CA ILE A 44 -12.16 -2.82 4.50
C ILE A 44 -10.97 -2.21 5.24
N LEU A 45 -10.34 -1.19 4.65
CA LEU A 45 -9.17 -0.54 5.25
C LEU A 45 -9.51 0.24 6.51
N GLU A 46 -10.71 0.82 6.59
CA GLU A 46 -11.19 1.57 7.75
C GLU A 46 -11.58 0.65 8.92
N LEU A 47 -12.16 -0.51 8.63
CA LEU A 47 -12.65 -1.46 9.65
C LEU A 47 -11.57 -2.43 10.15
N MET A 48 -10.48 -2.61 9.42
CA MET A 48 -9.42 -3.54 9.82
C MET A 48 -8.65 -3.07 11.08
N PRO A 49 -8.35 -3.97 12.03
CA PRO A 49 -7.66 -3.62 13.29
C PRO A 49 -6.14 -3.43 13.13
N TYR A 50 -5.65 -3.21 11.91
CA TYR A 50 -4.21 -3.13 11.63
C TYR A 50 -3.76 -1.68 11.44
N ARG A 51 -2.75 -1.24 12.20
CA ARG A 51 -2.12 0.08 12.01
C ARG A 51 -1.54 0.28 10.60
N ALA A 52 -1.15 -0.80 9.92
CA ALA A 52 -0.62 -0.75 8.57
C ALA A 52 -1.67 -0.35 7.51
N CYS A 53 -2.96 -0.31 7.85
CA CYS A 53 -4.02 0.15 6.94
C CYS A 53 -3.87 1.62 6.57
N TYR A 54 -3.47 2.48 7.50
CA TYR A 54 -3.48 3.93 7.28
C TYR A 54 -2.56 4.39 6.12
N PRO A 55 -1.31 3.92 5.98
CA PRO A 55 -0.49 4.26 4.82
C PRO A 55 -1.03 3.68 3.50
N ILE A 56 -1.64 2.49 3.54
CA ILE A 56 -2.26 1.86 2.37
C ILE A 56 -3.49 2.65 1.93
N PHE A 57 -4.33 3.07 2.88
CA PHE A 57 -5.50 3.91 2.65
C PHE A 57 -5.13 5.20 1.90
N LYS A 58 -4.09 5.90 2.36
CA LYS A 58 -3.59 7.10 1.66
C LYS A 58 -3.15 6.83 0.23
N LEU A 59 -2.50 5.70 -0.01
CA LEU A 59 -2.06 5.31 -1.36
C LEU A 59 -3.24 5.00 -2.28
N VAL A 60 -4.24 4.27 -1.78
CA VAL A 60 -5.46 3.95 -2.52
C VAL A 60 -6.23 5.24 -2.86
N TYR A 61 -6.38 6.14 -1.88
CA TYR A 61 -7.00 7.45 -2.10
C TYR A 61 -6.23 8.27 -3.15
N SER A 62 -4.89 8.30 -3.07
CA SER A 62 -4.05 8.99 -4.07
C SER A 62 -4.18 8.37 -5.46
N ALA A 63 -4.32 7.05 -5.58
CA ALA A 63 -4.51 6.38 -6.86
C ALA A 63 -5.86 6.74 -7.49
N ALA A 64 -6.92 6.78 -6.69
CA ALA A 64 -8.25 7.21 -7.13
C ALA A 64 -8.25 8.68 -7.57
N ALA A 65 -7.65 9.57 -6.77
CA ALA A 65 -7.49 10.98 -7.14
C ALA A 65 -6.71 11.17 -8.45
N ASN A 66 -5.69 10.34 -8.71
CA ASN A 66 -4.98 10.35 -9.98
C ASN A 66 -5.89 9.90 -11.14
N ALA A 67 -6.78 8.95 -10.92
CA ALA A 67 -7.75 8.47 -11.91
C ALA A 67 -8.81 9.55 -12.21
N SER A 68 -9.39 10.17 -11.18
CA SER A 68 -10.43 11.18 -11.36
C SER A 68 -9.87 12.47 -11.94
N HIS A 69 -8.80 13.02 -11.36
CA HIS A 69 -8.28 14.32 -11.77
C HIS A 69 -7.48 14.28 -13.08
N ASN A 70 -6.63 13.27 -13.29
CA ASN A 70 -5.74 13.26 -14.47
C ASN A 70 -6.30 12.46 -15.65
N MET A 71 -7.27 11.57 -15.44
CA MET A 71 -7.84 10.71 -16.47
C MET A 71 -9.36 10.88 -16.65
N GLY A 72 -10.02 11.66 -15.79
CA GLY A 72 -11.48 11.89 -15.86
C GLY A 72 -12.31 10.63 -15.59
N LEU A 73 -11.74 9.64 -14.91
CA LEU A 73 -12.43 8.39 -14.59
C LEU A 73 -13.34 8.56 -13.37
N ASN A 74 -14.48 7.88 -13.37
CA ASN A 74 -15.41 7.92 -12.24
C ASN A 74 -14.92 7.00 -11.11
N GLU A 75 -14.73 7.57 -9.91
CA GLU A 75 -14.26 6.86 -8.70
C GLU A 75 -15.13 5.65 -8.34
N ALA A 76 -16.45 5.75 -8.51
CA ALA A 76 -17.38 4.65 -8.20
C ALA A 76 -17.19 3.42 -9.10
N SER A 77 -16.56 3.58 -10.26
CA SER A 77 -16.28 2.49 -11.21
C SER A 77 -14.88 1.91 -11.07
N LEU A 78 -14.05 2.44 -10.18
CA LEU A 78 -12.67 2.02 -10.01
C LEU A 78 -12.59 0.67 -9.29
N VAL A 79 -11.68 -0.17 -9.78
CA VAL A 79 -11.36 -1.49 -9.23
C VAL A 79 -9.85 -1.60 -9.05
N ILE A 80 -9.41 -2.22 -7.96
CA ILE A 80 -7.99 -2.48 -7.71
C ILE A 80 -7.54 -3.69 -8.53
N SER A 81 -7.05 -3.42 -9.75
CA SER A 81 -6.53 -4.46 -10.64
C SER A 81 -5.23 -5.08 -10.12
N LYS A 82 -4.32 -4.26 -9.59
CA LYS A 82 -2.98 -4.67 -9.18
C LYS A 82 -2.54 -3.95 -7.91
N ALA A 83 -2.07 -4.72 -6.94
CA ALA A 83 -1.45 -4.20 -5.71
C ALA A 83 -0.30 -5.11 -5.26
N GLU A 84 0.88 -4.52 -5.11
CA GLU A 84 2.15 -5.21 -4.81
C GLU A 84 2.89 -4.52 -3.65
N VAL A 85 3.57 -5.32 -2.83
CA VAL A 85 4.41 -4.85 -1.73
C VAL A 85 5.79 -5.48 -1.83
N ASN A 86 6.79 -4.63 -2.02
CA ASN A 86 8.19 -5.00 -2.06
C ASN A 86 8.87 -4.69 -0.73
N GLU A 87 9.92 -5.43 -0.43
CA GLU A 87 10.75 -5.16 0.74
C GLU A 87 11.62 -3.92 0.49
N GLY A 88 11.69 -3.08 1.53
CA GLY A 88 12.52 -1.87 1.54
C GLY A 88 13.80 -2.07 2.36
N ALA A 89 14.54 -0.98 2.53
CA ALA A 89 15.71 -0.97 3.40
C ALA A 89 15.33 -1.34 4.85
N THR A 90 16.02 -2.33 5.41
CA THR A 90 15.84 -2.74 6.81
C THR A 90 16.89 -2.06 7.67
N MET A 91 16.44 -1.32 8.68
CA MET A 91 17.32 -0.71 9.67
C MET A 91 17.72 -1.77 10.70
N LYS A 92 19.02 -2.12 10.75
CA LYS A 92 19.55 -2.94 11.84
C LYS A 92 19.56 -2.11 13.12
N LYS A 93 18.99 -2.66 14.19
CA LYS A 93 19.10 -2.10 15.54
C LYS A 93 20.03 -3.00 16.35
N LEU A 94 20.94 -2.39 17.10
CA LEU A 94 21.74 -3.08 18.10
C LEU A 94 20.85 -3.26 19.33
N ASN A 95 20.53 -4.51 19.65
CA ASN A 95 19.94 -4.85 20.94
C ASN A 95 21.11 -5.34 21.81
N LEU A 96 21.53 -4.56 22.80
CA LEU A 96 22.36 -5.09 23.87
C LEU A 96 21.46 -5.97 24.72
N GLY A 97 21.57 -7.29 24.54
CA GLY A 97 21.08 -8.22 25.56
C GLY A 97 21.94 -7.98 26.79
N LEU A 98 21.33 -7.49 27.88
CA LEU A 98 21.94 -7.69 29.19
C LEU A 98 21.84 -9.19 29.44
N GLU A 99 22.99 -9.87 29.45
CA GLU A 99 23.06 -11.21 30.01
C GLU A 99 22.85 -11.02 31.51
N ASP A 100 21.62 -11.24 31.97
CA ASP A 100 21.31 -11.32 33.39
C ASP A 100 21.97 -12.59 33.95
N GLU A 101 23.29 -12.54 34.17
CA GLU A 101 23.92 -13.31 35.23
C GLU A 101 23.48 -12.69 36.56
N VAL A 102 22.37 -13.17 37.12
CA VAL A 102 22.07 -13.01 38.54
C VAL A 102 21.50 -14.34 39.06
N ILE A 103 22.40 -15.10 39.70
CA ILE A 103 22.28 -16.18 40.70
C ILE A 103 20.95 -16.93 40.77
#